data_AF-A0A9Q3KF78-F1
#
_entry.id   AF-A0A9Q3KF78-F1
#
_cell.length_a   1.000
_cell.length_b   1.000
_cell.length_c   1.000
_cell.angle_alpha   90.00
_cell.angle_beta   90.00
_cell.angle_gamma   90.00
#
_symmetry.space_group_name_H-M   'P 1'
#
loop_
_entity.id
_entity.type
_entity.pdbx_description
1 polymer ?
#
loop_
_entity_poly.entity_id
_entity_poly.type
_entity_poly.pdbx_seq_one_letter_code
_entity_poly.pdbx_strand_id
1 'polypeptide(L)' 'MTVCIDNAQHPLTIESGAHCSVVGRNYLNNHFLNWEKQLLPTKANNLKSALGKITSIGTIIKEITIPHRKGDIRLNPEFV' A
#
# COMPACT_ATOMS: atom_id res chain seq x y z
N MET A 1 10.87 7.73 -0.74
CA MET A 1 10.12 8.98 -0.45
C MET A 1 9.18 8.73 0.71
N THR A 2 8.50 9.74 1.25
CA THR A 2 7.48 9.55 2.30
C THR A 2 6.12 10.02 1.83
N VAL A 3 5.09 9.38 2.35
CA VAL A 3 3.68 9.78 2.19
C VAL A 3 3.02 9.85 3.56
N CYS A 4 2.01 10.69 3.69
CA CYS A 4 1.19 10.76 4.88
C CYS A 4 -0.04 9.85 4.72
N ILE A 5 -0.27 8.98 5.69
CA ILE A 5 -1.44 8.10 5.81
C ILE A 5 -1.92 8.22 7.25
N ASP A 6 -3.21 8.47 7.48
CA ASP A 6 -3.78 8.60 8.83
C ASP A 6 -2.98 9.59 9.73
N ASN A 7 -2.49 10.70 9.14
CA ASN A 7 -1.64 11.74 9.76
C ASN A 7 -0.24 11.30 10.23
N ALA A 8 0.23 10.11 9.83
CA ALA A 8 1.58 9.64 10.09
C ALA A 8 2.40 9.54 8.80
N GLN A 9 3.73 9.70 8.89
CA GLN A 9 4.61 9.55 7.74
C GLN A 9 5.04 8.10 7.55
N HIS A 10 4.90 7.62 6.31
CA HIS A 10 5.20 6.26 5.92
C HIS A 10 6.19 6.25 4.73
N PRO A 11 7.19 5.35 4.73
CA PRO A 11 8.04 5.16 3.57
C PRO A 11 7.22 4.65 2.37
N LEU A 12 7.43 5.26 1.21
CA LEU A 12 6.92 4.80 -0.07
C LEU A 12 8.07 4.64 -1.06
N THR A 13 8.04 3.53 -1.79
CA THR A 13 8.92 3.26 -2.93
C THR A 13 8.09 3.39 -4.20
N ILE A 14 8.48 4.29 -5.09
CA ILE A 14 7.95 4.35 -6.45
C ILE A 14 8.76 3.38 -7.29
N GLU A 15 8.11 2.34 -7.78
CA GLU A 15 8.71 1.30 -8.61
C GLU A 15 7.94 1.21 -9.93
N SER A 16 8.52 1.69 -11.02
CA SER A 16 7.86 1.70 -12.33
C SER A 16 7.68 0.29 -12.91
N GLY A 17 8.46 -0.70 -12.46
CA GLY A 17 8.30 -2.10 -12.85
C GLY A 17 7.20 -2.84 -12.08
N ALA A 18 6.60 -2.22 -11.06
CA ALA A 18 5.56 -2.84 -10.25
C ALA A 18 4.22 -2.80 -11.00
N HIS A 19 3.58 -3.96 -11.12
CA HIS A 19 2.25 -4.07 -11.76
C HIS A 19 1.14 -3.43 -10.90
N CYS A 20 1.29 -3.46 -9.58
CA CYS A 20 0.35 -2.89 -8.63
C CYS A 20 1.08 -2.42 -7.37
N SER A 21 0.43 -1.60 -6.55
CA SER A 21 0.94 -1.24 -5.23
C SER A 21 0.75 -2.41 -4.26
N VAL A 22 1.80 -2.72 -3.50
CA VAL A 22 1.84 -3.87 -2.58
C VAL A 22 2.26 -3.39 -1.20
N VAL A 23 1.67 -3.96 -0.15
CA VAL A 23 2.04 -3.69 1.24
C VAL A 23 2.19 -4.98 2.04
N GLY A 24 3.26 -5.07 2.83
CA GLY A 24 3.53 -6.26 3.63
C GLY A 24 2.59 -6.38 4.83
N ARG A 25 2.11 -7.59 5.13
CA ARG A 25 1.27 -7.87 6.32
C ARG A 25 1.90 -7.38 7.63
N ASN A 26 3.21 -7.61 7.82
CA ASN A 26 3.92 -7.18 9.03
C ASN A 26 3.90 -5.65 9.18
N TYR A 27 3.99 -4.93 8.06
CA TYR A 27 3.88 -3.49 8.05
C TYR A 27 2.49 -3.05 8.50
N LEU A 28 1.44 -3.67 7.96
CA LEU A 28 0.06 -3.38 8.34
C LEU A 28 -0.20 -3.62 9.83
N ASN A 29 0.29 -4.75 10.37
CA ASN A 29 0.16 -5.07 11.80
C ASN A 29 0.79 -4.02 12.73
N ASN A 30 1.90 -3.42 12.31
CA ASN A 30 2.63 -2.46 13.13
C ASN A 30 2.07 -1.02 13.03
N HIS A 31 1.36 -0.70 11.95
CA HIS A 31 1.01 0.69 11.64
C HIS A 31 -0.49 0.96 11.53
N PHE A 32 -1.33 -0.04 11.26
CA PHE A 32 -2.76 0.16 11.02
C PHE A 32 -3.61 -0.81 11.85
N LEU A 33 -4.21 -0.31 12.93
CA LEU A 33 -5.11 -1.11 13.76
C LEU A 33 -6.34 -1.56 12.94
N ASN A 34 -6.73 -2.83 13.10
CA ASN A 34 -7.91 -3.42 12.46
C ASN A 34 -7.90 -3.37 10.91
N TRP A 35 -6.74 -3.30 10.26
CA TRP A 35 -6.64 -3.32 8.79
C TRP A 35 -7.33 -4.56 8.17
N GLU A 36 -7.32 -5.68 8.88
CA GLU A 36 -7.98 -6.93 8.45
C GLU A 36 -9.50 -6.78 8.27
N LYS A 37 -10.14 -5.85 8.99
CA LYS A 37 -11.58 -5.56 8.83
C LYS A 37 -11.86 -4.71 7.59
N GLN A 38 -10.84 -4.08 7.03
CA GLN A 38 -10.92 -3.23 5.83
C GLN A 38 -10.54 -4.00 4.56
N LEU A 39 -10.33 -5.30 4.69
CA LEU A 39 -9.77 -6.16 3.67
C LEU A 39 -10.85 -6.52 2.65
N LEU A 40 -10.61 -6.12 1.41
CA LEU A 40 -11.47 -6.39 0.27
C LEU A 40 -10.97 -7.64 -0.47
N PRO A 41 -11.86 -8.40 -1.13
CA PRO A 41 -11.44 -9.50 -1.98
C PRO A 41 -10.52 -8.99 -3.11
N THR A 42 -9.41 -9.69 -3.32
CA THR A 42 -8.51 -9.41 -4.45
C THR A 42 -8.62 -10.49 -5.52
N LYS A 43 -8.40 -10.10 -6.77
CA LYS A 43 -8.23 -11.03 -7.90
C LYS A 43 -6.75 -11.36 -8.14
N ALA A 44 -5.84 -10.63 -7.48
CA ALA A 44 -4.39 -10.69 -7.72
C ALA A 44 -3.70 -11.78 -6.86
N ASN A 45 -4.26 -12.98 -6.81
CA ASN A 45 -3.90 -14.03 -5.85
C ASN A 45 -2.44 -14.51 -5.92
N ASN A 46 -1.77 -14.28 -7.05
CA ASN A 46 -0.48 -14.86 -7.39
C ASN A 46 0.44 -13.82 -8.05
N LEU A 47 1.05 -12.95 -7.24
CA LEU A 47 2.06 -12.01 -7.72
C LEU A 47 3.41 -12.73 -7.89
N LYS A 48 4.16 -12.37 -8.94
CA LYS A 48 5.53 -12.86 -9.15
C LYS A 48 6.52 -11.77 -8.74
N SER A 49 7.51 -12.16 -7.96
CA SER A 49 8.65 -11.32 -7.57
C SER A 49 9.96 -12.00 -7.95
N ALA A 50 11.06 -11.25 -7.91
CA ALA A 50 12.40 -11.80 -8.12
C ALA A 50 12.76 -12.91 -7.11
N LEU A 51 12.14 -12.90 -5.92
CA LEU A 51 12.36 -13.87 -4.84
C LEU A 51 11.35 -15.04 -4.85
N GLY A 52 10.48 -15.08 -5.86
CA GLY A 52 9.45 -16.11 -6.01
C GLY A 52 8.04 -15.56 -5.95
N LYS A 53 7.09 -16.44 -5.61
CA LYS A 53 5.66 -16.16 -5.64
C LYS A 53 5.20 -15.50 -4.33
N ILE A 54 4.43 -14.41 -4.46
CA ILE A 54 3.78 -13.74 -3.35
C ILE A 54 2.28 -14.04 -3.42
N THR A 55 1.72 -14.54 -2.32
CA THR A 55 0.28 -14.77 -2.18
C THR A 55 -0.36 -13.55 -1.57
N SER A 56 -1.24 -12.88 -2.31
CA SER A 56 -2.03 -11.77 -1.76
C SER A 56 -3.15 -12.29 -0.87
N ILE A 57 -3.45 -11.56 0.19
CA ILE A 57 -4.55 -11.89 1.11
C ILE A 57 -5.82 -11.12 0.79
N GLY A 58 -5.70 -9.95 0.16
CA GLY A 58 -6.80 -9.06 -0.19
C GLY A 58 -6.28 -7.74 -0.73
N THR A 59 -7.15 -6.74 -0.74
CA THR A 59 -6.80 -5.37 -1.07
C THR A 59 -7.27 -4.46 0.06
N ILE A 60 -6.49 -3.42 0.38
CA ILE A 60 -6.94 -2.31 1.23
C ILE A 60 -6.88 -1.00 0.45
N ILE A 61 -7.79 -0.07 0.75
CA ILE A 61 -7.78 1.28 0.19
C ILE A 61 -7.35 2.23 1.30
N LYS A 62 -6.32 3.03 1.05
CA LYS A 62 -5.83 4.04 1.99
C LYS A 62 -5.62 5.35 1.28
N GLU A 63 -6.18 6.43 1.84
CA GLU A 63 -5.84 7.77 1.39
C GLU A 63 -4.36 8.03 1.70
N ILE A 64 -3.59 8.37 0.66
CA ILE A 64 -2.22 8.83 0.80
C ILE A 64 -2.15 10.30 0.42
N THR A 65 -1.43 11.08 1.21
CA THR A 65 -1.06 12.45 0.87
C THR A 65 0.42 12.48 0.58
N ILE A 66 0.81 12.94 -0.61
CA ILE A 66 2.20 13.17 -1.00
C ILE A 66 2.48 14.66 -0.83
N PRO A 67 3.27 15.08 0.18
CA PRO A 67 3.59 16.48 0.38
C PRO A 67 4.39 17.02 -0.80
N HIS A 68 3.97 18.15 -1.36
CA HIS A 68 4.67 18.77 -2.48
C HIS A 68 4.70 20.30 -2.36
N ARG A 69 5.80 20.91 -2.82
CA ARG A 69 6.12 22.33 -2.57
C ARG A 69 5.07 23.32 -3.10
N LYS A 70 4.26 22.90 -4.09
CA LYS A 70 3.21 23.72 -4.72
C LYS A 70 1.79 23.31 -4.28
N GLY A 71 1.68 22.52 -3.22
CA GLY A 71 0.43 21.92 -2.77
C GLY A 71 0.52 20.40 -2.76
N ASP A 72 -0.24 19.78 -1.87
CA ASP A 72 -0.21 18.34 -1.64
C ASP A 72 -1.02 17.58 -2.69
N ILE A 73 -0.56 16.37 -3.02
CA ILE A 73 -1.28 15.45 -3.90
C ILE A 73 -1.97 14.41 -3.01
N ARG A 74 -3.29 14.25 -3.16
CA ARG A 74 -4.07 13.25 -2.42
C ARG A 74 -4.58 12.18 -3.37
N LEU A 75 -4.38 10.92 -3.00
CA LEU A 75 -4.73 9.75 -3.81
C LEU A 75 -5.40 8.71 -2.91
N ASN A 76 -6.30 7.89 -3.46
CA ASN A 76 -6.91 6.75 -2.78
C ASN A 76 -6.51 5.43 -3.47
N PRO A 77 -5.22 5.05 -3.45
CA PRO A 77 -4.76 3.82 -4.09
C PRO A 77 -5.25 2.55 -3.36
N GLU A 78 -5.37 1.49 -4.16
CA GLU A 78 -5.48 0.12 -3.70
C GLU A 78 -4.09 -0.46 -3.43
N PHE A 79 -3.90 -1.08 -2.27
CA PHE A 79 -2.72 -1.87 -1.93
C PHE A 79 -3.08 -3.34 -1.79
N VAL A 80 -2.32 -4.19 -2.48
CA VAL A 80 -2.41 -5.66 -2.45
C VAL A 80 -1.55 -6.24 -1.33
#